data_AF-A0A919CEX1-F1
#
_entry.id   AF-A0A919CEX1-F1
#
_cell.length_a   1.000
_cell.length_b   1.000
_cell.length_c   1.000
_cell.angle_alpha   90.00
_cell.angle_beta   90.00
_cell.angle_gamma   90.00
#
_symmetry.space_group_name_H-M   'P 1'
#
loop_
_entity.id
_entity.type
_entity.pdbx_description
1 polymer ?
#
loop_
_entity_poly.entity_id
_entity_poly.type
_entity_poly.pdbx_seq_one_letter_code
_entity_poly.pdbx_strand_id
1 'polypeptide(L)' 'MVEDLLVRTERAVEDIVGLSADTSITFKLKDLVDAVERGLPAGYPAVWMEGLNRRDVVGSMATEILASGKYA' A
#
# COMPACT_ATOMS: atom_id res chain seq x y z
N MET A 1 6.13 -6.26 12.73
CA MET A 1 6.54 -6.15 11.31
C MET A 1 5.34 -6.05 10.39
N VAL A 2 4.53 -7.11 10.24
CA VAL A 2 3.33 -7.09 9.37
C VAL A 2 2.37 -5.95 9.71
N GLU A 3 2.16 -5.69 11.00
CA GLU A 3 1.30 -4.60 11.49
C GLU A 3 1.82 -3.20 11.12
N ASP A 4 3.14 -2.98 11.12
CA ASP A 4 3.74 -1.72 10.66
C ASP A 4 3.55 -1.54 9.14
N LEU A 5 3.66 -2.61 8.36
CA LEU A 5 3.34 -2.55 6.93
C LEU A 5 1.89 -2.21 6.68
N LEU A 6 0.98 -2.83 7.43
CA LEU A 6 -0.44 -2.65 7.29
C LEU A 6 -0.79 -1.18 7.53
N VAL A 7 -0.32 -0.59 8.62
CA VAL A 7 -0.54 0.83 8.94
C VAL A 7 0.02 1.75 7.85
N ARG A 8 1.19 1.43 7.29
CA ARG A 8 1.78 2.22 6.19
C ARG A 8 1.00 2.07 4.89
N THR A 9 0.47 0.87 4.63
CA THR A 9 -0.35 0.58 3.46
C THR A 9 -1.69 1.29 3.56
N GLU A 10 -2.35 1.27 4.72
CA GLU A 10 -3.58 2.03 4.96
C GLU A 10 -3.40 3.53 4.75
N ARG A 11 -2.32 4.13 5.29
CA ARG A 11 -2.02 5.56 5.07
C ARG A 11 -1.80 5.88 3.59
N ALA A 12 -1.07 5.04 2.86
CA ALA A 12 -0.87 5.25 1.43
C ALA A 12 -2.18 5.12 0.62
N VAL A 13 -3.09 4.22 1.03
CA VAL A 13 -4.44 4.13 0.46
C VAL A 13 -5.20 5.43 0.72
N GLU A 14 -5.21 5.92 1.96
CA GLU A 14 -5.89 7.17 2.35
C GLU A 14 -5.41 8.37 1.54
N ASP A 15 -4.10 8.56 1.45
CA ASP A 15 -3.50 9.67 0.71
C ASP A 15 -3.88 9.61 -0.78
N ILE A 16 -3.82 8.42 -1.39
CA ILE A 16 -4.16 8.23 -2.81
C ILE A 16 -5.65 8.40 -3.06
N VAL A 17 -6.52 7.87 -2.20
CA VAL A 17 -7.97 8.03 -2.33
C VAL A 17 -8.35 9.50 -2.20
N GLY A 18 -7.79 10.21 -1.22
CA GLY A 18 -7.99 11.66 -1.06
C GLY A 18 -7.55 12.43 -2.31
N LEU A 19 -6.35 12.15 -2.82
CA LEU A 19 -5.85 12.76 -4.05
C LEU A 19 -6.71 12.41 -5.28
N SER A 20 -7.20 11.18 -5.38
CA SER A 20 -8.08 10.75 -6.47
C SER A 20 -9.37 11.54 -6.48
N ALA A 21 -9.96 11.75 -5.31
CA ALA A 21 -11.19 12.53 -5.14
C ALA A 21 -11.01 14.00 -5.55
N ASP A 22 -9.89 14.61 -5.15
CA ASP A 22 -9.61 16.02 -5.44
C ASP A 22 -9.18 16.28 -6.88
N THR A 23 -8.47 15.34 -7.50
CA THR A 23 -7.83 15.55 -8.82
C THR A 23 -8.53 14.87 -9.98
N SER A 24 -9.52 13.99 -9.72
CA SER A 24 -10.11 13.09 -10.72
C SER A 24 -9.10 12.19 -11.44
N ILE A 25 -7.88 12.03 -10.87
CA ILE A 25 -6.85 11.13 -11.40
C ILE A 25 -7.16 9.71 -10.92
N THR A 26 -7.19 8.76 -11.85
CA THR A 26 -7.26 7.34 -11.53
C THR A 26 -5.87 6.82 -11.19
N PHE A 27 -5.67 6.37 -9.96
CA PHE A 27 -4.43 5.72 -9.52
C PHE A 27 -4.48 4.21 -9.72
N LYS A 28 -3.33 3.61 -10.01
CA LYS A 28 -3.19 2.16 -10.14
C LYS A 28 -2.64 1.57 -8.84
N LEU A 29 -2.92 0.29 -8.60
CA LEU A 29 -2.36 -0.47 -7.48
C LEU A 29 -0.83 -0.34 -7.39
N LYS A 30 -0.13 -0.27 -8.54
CA LYS A 30 1.32 -0.07 -8.58
C LYS A 30 1.76 1.25 -7.93
N ASP A 31 1.02 2.34 -8.15
CA ASP A 31 1.36 3.66 -7.62
C ASP A 31 1.28 3.65 -6.08
N LEU A 32 0.33 2.88 -5.55
CA LEU A 32 0.15 2.66 -4.12
C LEU A 32 1.29 1.83 -3.53
N VAL A 33 1.66 0.72 -4.18
CA VAL A 33 2.83 -0.07 -3.77
C VAL A 33 4.09 0.80 -3.80
N ASP A 34 4.27 1.64 -4.81
CA ASP A 34 5.41 2.54 -4.91
C ASP A 34 5.39 3.63 -3.82
N ALA A 35 4.22 4.15 -3.45
CA ALA A 35 4.07 5.11 -2.36
C ALA A 35 4.46 4.49 -1.00
N VAL A 36 3.98 3.27 -0.72
CA VAL A 36 4.34 2.53 0.49
C VAL A 36 5.84 2.27 0.52
N GLU A 37 6.42 1.77 -0.58
CA GLU A 37 7.84 1.46 -0.70
C GLU A 37 8.74 2.68 -0.45
N ARG A 38 8.35 3.86 -0.97
CA ARG A 38 9.07 5.12 -0.72
C ARG A 38 9.00 5.58 0.74
N GLY A 39 7.94 5.21 1.45
CA GLY A 39 7.76 5.52 2.86
C GLY A 39 8.54 4.62 3.81
N LEU A 40 9.12 3.51 3.32
CA LEU A 40 9.84 2.56 4.18
C LEU A 40 11.24 3.08 4.53
N PRO A 41 11.69 2.85 5.78
CA PRO A 41 13.05 3.22 6.18
C PRO A 41 14.10 2.38 5.46
N ALA A 42 15.31 2.92 5.34
CA ALA A 42 16.44 2.19 4.77
C ALA A 42 16.72 0.90 5.57
N GLY A 43 16.98 -0.20 4.86
CA GLY A 43 17.21 -1.52 5.47
C GLY A 43 15.95 -2.27 5.88
N TYR A 44 14.76 -1.76 5.54
CA TYR A 44 13.52 -2.50 5.74
C TYR A 44 13.57 -3.85 4.98
N PRO A 45 13.16 -4.98 5.59
CA PRO A 45 13.26 -6.30 4.95
C PRO A 45 12.62 -6.35 3.57
N ALA A 46 13.38 -6.81 2.57
CA ALA A 46 12.91 -6.94 1.19
C ALA A 46 12.02 -8.18 0.99
N VAL A 47 12.28 -9.23 1.77
CA VAL A 47 11.54 -10.50 1.75
C VAL A 47 10.80 -10.63 3.07
N TRP A 48 9.52 -11.01 3.02
CA TRP A 48 8.66 -10.99 4.20
C TRP A 48 8.22 -12.38 4.66
N MET A 49 7.76 -13.24 3.74
CA MET A 49 7.30 -14.60 4.06
C MET A 49 7.62 -15.54 2.91
N GLU A 50 8.26 -16.69 3.19
CA GLU A 50 8.38 -17.87 2.30
C GLU A 50 8.50 -17.61 0.78
N GLY A 51 9.31 -16.63 0.37
CA GLY A 51 9.54 -16.32 -1.05
C GLY A 51 8.61 -15.25 -1.66
N LEU A 52 7.65 -14.71 -0.89
CA LEU A 52 6.91 -13.51 -1.23
C LEU A 52 7.76 -12.27 -0.93
N ASN A 53 7.87 -11.42 -1.95
CA ASN A 53 8.52 -10.14 -1.79
C ASN A 53 7.58 -9.18 -1.07
N ARG A 54 8.17 -8.23 -0.36
CA ARG A 54 7.43 -7.16 0.32
C ARG A 54 6.39 -6.48 -0.57
N ARG A 55 6.75 -6.18 -1.81
CA ARG A 55 5.86 -5.52 -2.78
C ARG A 55 4.60 -6.33 -3.07
N ASP A 56 4.72 -7.66 -3.12
CA ASP A 56 3.59 -8.55 -3.35
C ASP A 56 2.66 -8.53 -2.13
N VAL A 57 3.24 -8.57 -0.93
CA VAL A 57 2.48 -8.46 0.33
C VAL A 57 1.74 -7.12 0.42
N VAL A 58 2.40 -6.00 0.09
CA VAL A 58 1.77 -4.67 0.05
C VAL A 58 0.64 -4.64 -0.98
N GLY A 59 0.84 -5.23 -2.17
CA GLY A 59 -0.18 -5.29 -3.20
C GLY A 59 -1.43 -6.05 -2.76
N SER A 60 -1.24 -7.19 -2.08
CA SER A 60 -2.34 -7.97 -1.50
C SER A 60 -3.07 -7.18 -0.40
N MET A 61 -2.34 -6.57 0.54
CA MET A 61 -2.94 -5.75 1.61
C MET A 61 -3.73 -4.57 1.05
N ALA A 62 -3.17 -3.84 0.08
CA ALA A 62 -3.85 -2.72 -0.54
C ALA A 62 -5.12 -3.16 -1.28
N THR A 63 -5.09 -4.32 -1.93
CA THR A 63 -6.27 -4.88 -2.59
C THR A 63 -7.35 -5.23 -1.56
N GLU A 64 -6.99 -5.89 -0.46
CA GLU A 64 -7.92 -6.22 0.63
C GLU A 64 -8.53 -4.96 1.26
N ILE A 65 -7.72 -3.92 1.50
CA ILE A 65 -8.17 -2.65 2.06
C ILE A 65 -9.17 -1.96 1.11
N LEU A 66 -8.87 -1.88 -0.18
CA LEU A 66 -9.77 -1.30 -1.17
C LEU A 66 -11.06 -2.12 -1.33
N ALA A 67 -10.94 -3.45 -1.32
CA ALA A 67 -12.08 -4.37 -1.42
C ALA A 67 -12.95 -4.38 -0.16
N SER A 68 -12.39 -4.03 1.01
CA SER A 68 -13.14 -3.95 2.28
C SER A 68 -14.23 -2.88 2.28
N GLY A 69 -14.27 -2.01 1.27
CA GLY A 69 -15.25 -0.94 1.16
C GLY A 69 -15.02 0.23 2.12
N LYS A 70 -13.92 0.22 2.89
CA LYS A 70 -13.52 1.32 3.79
C LYS A 70 -13.32 2.65 3.06
N TYR A 71 -13.04 2.59 1.75
CA TYR A 71 -12.77 3.74 0.88
C TYR A 71 -13.62 3.74 -0.41
N ALA A 72 -14.74 2.99 -0.42
CA ALA A 72 -15.69 2.92 -1.54
C ALA A 72 -16.79 4.00 -1.44
#